data_AF-A0A836VJU0-F1
#
_entry.id   AF-A0A836VJU0-F1
#
_cell.length_a   1.000
_cell.length_b   1.000
_cell.length_c   1.000
_cell.angle_alpha   90.00
_cell.angle_beta   90.00
_cell.angle_gamma   90.00
#
_symmetry.space_group_name_H-M   'P 1'
#
loop_
_entity.id
_entity.type
_entity.pdbx_description
1 polymer ?
#
loop_
_entity_poly.entity_id
_entity_poly.type
_entity_poly.pdbx_seq_one_letter_code
_entity_poly.pdbx_strand_id
1 'polypeptide(L)'
;MTDAFQPLDLNGSFNAGTDNIEGDGRWLWPAPSHDRQNTPLKQMPDGDCLFWGVPFQLAAGEAPRGLVVVADDGAMEGVPASVTVPVGEKTRRLLFVHACAPISGERASIEGTGERIGTYRITFEDGSVQEQSLRRRFEIHDTDIPWGHHPFLCRNCREFRSVPIDDLTMGYGQTQVGLYNSWRRPGSDQTGPGGSGGDMQGWWLFDWENPHPAKRIESIEVVAAGPTAMVLAAITLCGEEADPLAWPSRKEIAITVEGDAEANPHVTIDRGVIARQDRLLAPGEDFLTTDETGWGTGGQVPLPGGYVEVHGSPEARLEVAAGDEEERASFRWGDVLDEGAATDGKVRVEMVSPRGKEWVHVRVVDEDTGKPVGTRIHFRSSHGAYLAPHGHQADVNEAWFEDMGGDCKVHGTPYAYIDGGCQIELPVGSVYVEAVRGFEYAPVREKIEVKPGQRNLTLKL
;
A
#
# COMPACT_ATOMS: atom_id res chain seq x y z
N MET A 1 -14.78 16.18 12.57
CA MET A 1 -13.34 16.41 12.38
C MET A 1 -13.21 17.46 11.31
N THR A 2 -12.55 18.59 11.58
CA THR A 2 -12.14 19.53 10.53
C THR A 2 -11.32 18.68 9.56
N ASP A 3 -11.78 18.51 8.33
CA ASP A 3 -11.13 17.64 7.36
C ASP A 3 -9.67 18.09 7.25
N ALA A 4 -8.72 17.19 7.55
CA ALA A 4 -7.30 17.55 7.64
C ALA A 4 -6.73 18.00 6.28
N PHE A 5 -7.53 17.84 5.23
CA PHE A 5 -7.21 18.11 3.86
C PHE A 5 -8.10 19.21 3.29
N GLN A 6 -7.49 20.14 2.56
CA GLN A 6 -8.18 21.18 1.82
C GLN A 6 -7.60 21.22 0.39
N PRO A 7 -8.31 20.66 -0.61
CA PRO A 7 -7.95 20.83 -2.01
C PRO A 7 -7.90 22.33 -2.37
N LEU A 8 -6.83 22.74 -3.06
CA LEU A 8 -6.65 24.11 -3.51
C LEU A 8 -7.33 24.30 -4.87
N ASP A 9 -8.04 25.42 -5.06
CA ASP A 9 -8.62 25.78 -6.36
C ASP A 9 -7.54 26.37 -7.28
N LEU A 10 -7.23 25.65 -8.37
CA LEU A 10 -6.23 26.05 -9.36
C LEU A 10 -6.84 26.69 -10.62
N ASN A 11 -8.17 26.87 -10.71
CA ASN A 11 -8.86 27.31 -11.93
C ASN A 11 -8.30 28.61 -12.52
N GLY A 12 -7.89 29.56 -11.67
CA GLY A 12 -7.30 30.83 -12.10
C GLY A 12 -5.87 30.73 -12.64
N SER A 13 -5.18 29.61 -12.40
CA SER A 13 -3.78 29.39 -12.77
C SER A 13 -3.61 28.42 -13.95
N PHE A 14 -4.64 27.66 -14.33
CA PHE A 14 -4.57 26.74 -15.45
C PHE A 14 -4.29 27.46 -16.79
N ASN A 15 -3.34 26.92 -17.55
CA ASN A 15 -2.89 27.47 -18.82
C ASN A 15 -2.97 26.49 -20.00
N ALA A 16 -3.14 25.19 -19.74
CA ALA A 16 -3.22 24.16 -20.77
C ALA A 16 -4.25 23.06 -20.42
N GLY A 17 -4.71 22.33 -21.44
CA GLY A 17 -5.49 21.09 -21.31
C GLY A 17 -4.62 19.86 -21.62
N THR A 18 -5.24 18.73 -21.92
CA THR A 18 -4.52 17.48 -22.27
C THR A 18 -4.03 17.40 -23.71
N ASP A 19 -4.48 18.31 -24.57
CA ASP A 19 -4.06 18.37 -25.98
C ASP A 19 -2.59 18.78 -26.09
N ASN A 20 -1.95 18.33 -27.17
CA ASN A 20 -0.54 18.59 -27.40
C ASN A 20 -0.32 19.97 -28.02
N ILE A 21 0.82 20.56 -27.70
CA ILE A 21 1.22 21.89 -28.15
C ILE A 21 2.36 21.73 -29.16
N GLU A 22 2.19 22.32 -30.34
CA GLU A 22 3.19 22.33 -31.41
C GLU A 22 4.00 23.63 -31.38
N GLY A 23 5.31 23.52 -31.58
CA GLY A 23 6.24 24.64 -31.65
C GLY A 23 7.47 24.29 -32.47
N ASP A 24 7.78 25.08 -33.51
CA ASP A 24 8.88 24.85 -34.47
C ASP A 24 8.98 23.40 -35.00
N GLY A 25 7.84 22.79 -35.32
CA GLY A 25 7.76 21.41 -35.83
C GLY A 25 8.10 20.34 -34.78
N ARG A 26 8.22 20.72 -33.50
CA ARG A 26 8.31 19.84 -32.33
C ARG A 26 7.00 19.87 -31.55
N TRP A 27 6.81 18.86 -30.71
CA TRP A 27 5.64 18.71 -29.87
C TRP A 27 6.06 18.66 -28.40
N LEU A 28 5.33 19.36 -27.54
CA LEU A 28 5.67 19.47 -26.12
C LEU A 28 5.64 18.11 -25.41
N TRP A 29 4.59 17.32 -25.68
CA TRP A 29 4.42 15.99 -25.12
C TRP A 29 4.77 14.92 -26.16
N PRO A 30 5.41 13.80 -25.76
CA PRO A 30 5.57 12.66 -26.64
C PRO A 30 4.19 12.11 -27.01
N ALA A 31 4.03 11.71 -28.27
CA ALA A 31 2.77 11.17 -28.79
C ALA A 31 3.07 10.26 -30.00
N PRO A 32 2.19 9.28 -30.30
CA PRO A 32 2.31 8.46 -31.50
C PRO A 32 2.41 9.29 -32.78
N SER A 33 3.19 8.82 -33.76
CA SER A 33 3.41 9.56 -35.01
C SER A 33 2.14 9.76 -35.85
N HIS A 34 1.16 8.85 -35.71
CA HIS A 34 -0.11 8.88 -36.44
C HIS A 34 -1.17 9.76 -35.76
N ASP A 35 -0.98 10.11 -34.48
CA ASP A 35 -1.86 11.01 -33.74
C ASP A 35 -1.07 11.78 -32.68
N ARG A 36 -0.68 12.99 -33.03
CA ARG A 36 0.11 13.88 -32.15
C ARG A 36 -0.71 14.43 -30.98
N GLN A 37 -2.03 14.36 -31.05
CA GLN A 37 -2.93 14.82 -29.99
C GLN A 37 -3.23 13.73 -28.97
N ASN A 38 -2.85 12.48 -29.22
CA ASN A 38 -2.92 11.40 -28.25
C ASN A 38 -1.73 11.47 -27.27
N THR A 39 -1.80 12.40 -26.32
CA THR A 39 -0.79 12.60 -25.28
C THR A 39 -0.99 11.61 -24.11
N PRO A 40 0.07 11.32 -23.34
CA PRO A 40 -0.05 10.55 -22.09
C PRO A 40 -1.02 11.18 -21.08
N LEU A 41 -1.21 12.50 -21.13
CA LEU A 41 -2.07 13.24 -20.20
C LEU A 41 -3.55 12.83 -20.32
N LYS A 42 -3.99 12.38 -21.51
CA LYS A 42 -5.37 11.93 -21.75
C LYS A 42 -5.76 10.66 -20.99
N GLN A 43 -4.79 9.94 -20.46
CA GLN A 43 -4.98 8.68 -19.73
C GLN A 43 -4.77 8.87 -18.21
N MET A 44 -4.50 10.09 -17.77
CA MET A 44 -4.26 10.40 -16.38
C MET A 44 -5.59 10.54 -15.63
N PRO A 45 -5.64 10.20 -14.33
CA PRO A 45 -6.80 10.48 -13.50
C PRO A 45 -7.23 11.94 -13.56
N ASP A 46 -8.53 12.20 -13.54
CA ASP A 46 -9.12 13.53 -13.71
C ASP A 46 -10.29 13.75 -12.73
N GLY A 47 -10.78 14.99 -12.64
CA GLY A 47 -11.88 15.35 -11.73
C GLY A 47 -11.54 15.14 -10.25
N ASP A 48 -12.57 14.98 -9.42
CA ASP A 48 -12.38 14.70 -8.00
C ASP A 48 -11.83 13.29 -7.79
N CYS A 49 -10.70 13.21 -7.08
CA CYS A 49 -9.94 11.99 -6.85
C CYS A 49 -9.60 11.83 -5.37
N LEU A 50 -9.52 10.58 -4.93
CA LEU A 50 -8.95 10.15 -3.66
C LEU A 50 -7.70 9.31 -3.96
N PHE A 51 -6.53 9.89 -3.73
CA PHE A 51 -5.26 9.17 -3.86
C PHE A 51 -4.72 8.85 -2.48
N TRP A 52 -4.54 7.56 -2.15
CA TRP A 52 -4.20 7.14 -0.78
C TRP A 52 -5.19 7.72 0.26
N GLY A 53 -6.45 7.85 -0.15
CA GLY A 53 -7.54 8.45 0.61
C GLY A 53 -7.39 9.94 0.93
N VAL A 54 -6.42 10.64 0.32
CA VAL A 54 -6.30 12.10 0.34
C VAL A 54 -7.14 12.69 -0.80
N PRO A 55 -8.02 13.68 -0.54
CA PRO A 55 -8.81 14.33 -1.57
C PRO A 55 -7.98 15.31 -2.42
N PHE A 56 -8.18 15.26 -3.73
CA PHE A 56 -7.66 16.20 -4.70
C PHE A 56 -8.75 16.61 -5.68
N GLN A 57 -8.77 17.88 -6.06
CA GLN A 57 -9.66 18.43 -7.07
C GLN A 57 -8.86 18.68 -8.34
N LEU A 58 -8.97 17.78 -9.32
CA LEU A 58 -8.38 17.94 -10.64
C LEU A 58 -9.45 18.47 -11.60
N ALA A 59 -9.02 19.11 -12.68
CA ALA A 59 -9.95 19.43 -13.77
C ALA A 59 -10.46 18.15 -14.46
N ALA A 60 -11.64 18.24 -15.08
CA ALA A 60 -12.12 17.18 -15.97
C ALA A 60 -11.16 17.04 -17.17
N GLY A 61 -10.92 15.81 -17.65
CA GLY A 61 -9.91 15.52 -18.67
C GLY A 61 -10.15 16.22 -20.01
N GLU A 62 -11.40 16.53 -20.34
CA GLU A 62 -11.76 17.27 -21.56
C GLU A 62 -11.68 18.81 -21.41
N ALA A 63 -11.29 19.31 -20.23
CA ALA A 63 -11.22 20.75 -19.99
C ALA A 63 -10.13 21.39 -20.88
N PRO A 64 -10.46 22.46 -21.64
CA PRO A 64 -9.49 23.12 -22.51
C PRO A 64 -8.35 23.79 -21.73
N ARG A 65 -8.60 24.10 -20.46
CA ARG A 65 -7.61 24.55 -19.47
C ARG A 65 -7.92 23.88 -18.15
N GLY A 66 -7.09 22.91 -17.77
CA GLY A 66 -7.24 22.12 -16.56
C GLY A 66 -5.92 21.76 -15.88
N LEU A 67 -4.80 22.24 -16.43
CA LEU A 67 -3.45 21.90 -16.01
C LEU A 67 -2.59 23.17 -15.95
N VAL A 68 -1.65 23.19 -15.01
CA VAL A 68 -0.53 24.14 -15.00
C VAL A 68 0.66 23.45 -15.69
N VAL A 69 1.02 23.92 -16.89
CA VAL A 69 2.14 23.39 -17.67
C VAL A 69 3.21 24.45 -17.80
N VAL A 70 4.46 24.08 -17.49
CA VAL A 70 5.63 24.95 -17.64
C VAL A 70 6.74 24.23 -18.40
N ALA A 71 7.46 24.98 -19.23
CA ALA A 71 8.67 24.56 -19.92
C ALA A 71 9.51 25.80 -20.26
N ASP A 72 10.83 25.70 -20.16
CA ASP A 72 11.76 26.71 -20.66
C ASP A 72 12.27 26.28 -22.04
N ASP A 73 11.37 26.27 -23.02
CA ASP A 73 11.66 26.03 -24.43
C ASP A 73 11.07 27.15 -25.27
N GLY A 74 11.92 28.05 -25.77
CA GLY A 74 11.51 29.21 -26.56
C GLY A 74 10.77 28.87 -27.87
N ALA A 75 10.80 27.60 -28.31
CA ALA A 75 10.01 27.15 -29.46
C ALA A 75 8.54 26.90 -29.12
N MET A 76 8.19 26.68 -27.85
CA MET A 76 6.84 26.32 -27.40
C MET A 76 6.03 27.59 -27.10
N GLU A 77 5.60 28.29 -28.14
CA GLU A 77 4.81 29.51 -28.01
C GLU A 77 3.53 29.27 -27.20
N GLY A 78 3.28 30.11 -26.20
CA GLY A 78 2.12 29.97 -25.29
C GLY A 78 2.35 29.10 -24.06
N VAL A 79 3.51 28.42 -23.95
CA VAL A 79 3.92 27.73 -22.72
C VAL A 79 4.87 28.64 -21.91
N PRO A 80 4.49 29.08 -20.70
CA PRO A 80 5.35 29.94 -19.90
C PRO A 80 6.44 29.13 -19.17
N ALA A 81 7.57 29.79 -18.89
CA ALA A 81 8.64 29.21 -18.07
C ALA A 81 8.25 29.13 -16.58
N SER A 82 7.28 29.92 -16.12
CA SER A 82 6.70 29.80 -14.79
C SER A 82 5.23 30.22 -14.71
N VAL A 83 4.53 29.68 -13.71
CA VAL A 83 3.14 30.04 -13.37
C VAL A 83 3.04 30.19 -11.86
N THR A 84 2.37 31.25 -11.39
CA THR A 84 2.11 31.47 -9.97
C THR A 84 0.71 30.98 -9.60
N VAL A 85 0.63 30.16 -8.55
CA VAL A 85 -0.62 29.67 -7.95
C VAL A 85 -0.82 30.40 -6.61
N PRO A 86 -1.90 31.17 -6.42
CA PRO A 86 -2.22 31.76 -5.13
C PRO A 86 -2.61 30.66 -4.12
N VAL A 87 -2.17 30.79 -2.87
CA VAL A 87 -2.52 29.86 -1.79
C VAL A 87 -3.34 30.57 -0.72
N GLY A 88 -2.79 31.62 -0.11
CA GLY A 88 -3.49 32.46 0.85
C GLY A 88 -3.82 31.79 2.19
N GLU A 89 -3.21 30.65 2.51
CA GLU A 89 -3.57 29.82 3.66
C GLU A 89 -2.35 29.38 4.48
N LYS A 90 -2.61 28.96 5.72
CA LYS A 90 -1.62 28.29 6.57
C LYS A 90 -1.82 26.79 6.46
N THR A 91 -0.73 26.06 6.29
CA THR A 91 -0.78 24.60 6.23
C THR A 91 0.51 24.01 6.77
N ARG A 92 0.42 22.80 7.30
CA ARG A 92 1.58 22.04 7.75
C ARG A 92 2.31 21.37 6.60
N ARG A 93 1.58 20.93 5.58
CA ARG A 93 2.15 20.28 4.40
C ARG A 93 1.42 20.73 3.13
N LEU A 94 2.11 20.62 2.00
CA LEU A 94 1.53 20.74 0.66
C LEU A 94 1.73 19.41 -0.06
N LEU A 95 0.63 18.84 -0.54
CA LEU A 95 0.63 17.60 -1.32
C LEU A 95 0.42 17.97 -2.78
N PHE A 96 1.39 17.65 -3.63
CA PHE A 96 1.38 17.99 -5.05
C PHE A 96 1.00 16.79 -5.91
N VAL A 97 0.18 17.03 -6.95
CA VAL A 97 -0.16 16.05 -7.99
C VAL A 97 0.46 16.52 -9.30
N HIS A 98 1.56 15.90 -9.71
CA HIS A 98 2.35 16.38 -10.84
C HIS A 98 2.99 15.23 -11.64
N ALA A 99 3.52 15.57 -12.82
CA ALA A 99 4.33 14.69 -13.64
C ALA A 99 5.24 15.50 -14.58
N CYS A 100 6.17 14.85 -15.25
CA CYS A 100 6.95 15.46 -16.32
C CYS A 100 6.84 14.68 -17.63
N ALA A 101 7.26 15.30 -18.73
CA ALA A 101 7.29 14.64 -20.02
C ALA A 101 8.23 13.41 -19.99
N PRO A 102 7.77 12.25 -20.50
CA PRO A 102 8.62 11.09 -20.65
C PRO A 102 9.85 11.34 -21.53
N ILE A 103 10.98 10.73 -21.19
CA ILE A 103 12.11 10.65 -22.14
C ILE A 103 11.73 9.71 -23.28
N SER A 104 12.10 10.06 -24.51
CA SER A 104 11.91 9.19 -25.67
C SER A 104 12.98 8.10 -25.72
N GLY A 105 12.59 6.81 -25.73
CA GLY A 105 13.49 5.67 -25.97
C GLY A 105 13.32 4.49 -25.00
N GLU A 106 13.88 3.32 -25.35
CA GLU A 106 13.71 2.05 -24.59
C GLU A 106 14.35 2.03 -23.19
N ARG A 107 15.23 3.01 -22.85
CA ARG A 107 15.92 3.11 -21.54
C ARG A 107 15.68 4.45 -20.82
N ALA A 108 14.61 5.13 -21.22
CA ALA A 108 14.26 6.50 -20.84
C ALA A 108 14.29 6.80 -19.33
N SER A 109 14.07 5.81 -18.46
CA SER A 109 13.97 5.97 -17.01
C SER A 109 15.27 5.70 -16.24
N ILE A 110 16.37 5.34 -16.91
CA ILE A 110 17.74 5.37 -16.35
C ILE A 110 18.41 6.69 -16.74
N GLU A 111 18.30 7.05 -18.02
CA GLU A 111 18.76 8.31 -18.55
C GLU A 111 17.97 9.47 -17.90
N GLY A 112 18.64 10.57 -17.56
CA GLY A 112 17.97 11.71 -16.91
C GLY A 112 17.59 11.51 -15.43
N THR A 113 17.92 10.38 -14.78
CA THR A 113 17.73 10.25 -13.32
C THR A 113 18.44 11.41 -12.60
N GLY A 114 17.71 12.14 -11.75
CA GLY A 114 18.25 13.32 -11.05
C GLY A 114 18.30 14.60 -11.89
N GLU A 115 17.88 14.57 -13.16
CA GLU A 115 17.65 15.77 -13.98
C GLU A 115 16.73 16.72 -13.21
N ARG A 116 17.13 17.99 -13.08
CA ARG A 116 16.26 19.01 -12.50
C ARG A 116 15.22 19.40 -13.53
N ILE A 117 13.97 19.04 -13.26
CA ILE A 117 12.81 19.32 -14.12
C ILE A 117 12.25 20.71 -13.83
N GLY A 118 12.21 21.08 -12.54
CA GLY A 118 11.64 22.34 -12.12
C GLY A 118 11.92 22.66 -10.66
N THR A 119 11.23 23.69 -10.17
CA THR A 119 11.30 24.14 -8.78
C THR A 119 9.96 24.70 -8.36
N TYR A 120 9.52 24.39 -7.15
CA TYR A 120 8.48 25.16 -6.47
C TYR A 120 9.13 26.27 -5.65
N ARG A 121 8.76 27.53 -5.90
CA ARG A 121 9.13 28.66 -5.03
C ARG A 121 7.93 29.08 -4.20
N ILE A 122 8.02 28.85 -2.91
CA ILE A 122 6.93 29.02 -1.96
C ILE A 122 7.17 30.33 -1.22
N THR A 123 6.33 31.33 -1.47
CA THR A 123 6.45 32.68 -0.89
C THR A 123 5.52 32.80 0.30
N PHE A 124 6.04 33.24 1.44
CA PHE A 124 5.27 33.47 2.68
C PHE A 124 4.83 34.94 2.81
N GLU A 125 3.90 35.20 3.73
CA GLU A 125 3.33 36.54 3.98
C GLU A 125 4.35 37.62 4.38
N ASP A 126 5.52 37.23 4.87
CA ASP A 126 6.62 38.14 5.21
C ASP A 126 7.60 38.39 4.03
N GLY A 127 7.31 37.83 2.86
CA GLY A 127 8.14 37.90 1.66
C GLY A 127 9.32 36.91 1.65
N SER A 128 9.49 36.08 2.68
CA SER A 128 10.47 34.98 2.63
C SER A 128 10.07 33.93 1.61
N VAL A 129 11.07 33.29 1.00
CA VAL A 129 10.87 32.29 -0.06
C VAL A 129 11.59 31.00 0.32
N GLN A 130 10.89 29.87 0.20
CA GLN A 130 11.47 28.54 0.28
C GLN A 130 11.45 27.90 -1.11
N GLU A 131 12.58 27.38 -1.55
CA GLU A 131 12.67 26.64 -2.82
C GLU A 131 12.66 25.13 -2.56
N GLN A 132 11.93 24.41 -3.40
CA GLN A 132 11.93 22.95 -3.47
C GLN A 132 12.27 22.52 -4.90
N SER A 133 13.46 21.95 -5.08
CA SER A 133 13.89 21.41 -6.38
C SER A 133 13.09 20.15 -6.72
N LEU A 134 12.76 19.98 -7.99
CA LEU A 134 12.06 18.81 -8.50
C LEU A 134 12.97 18.07 -9.47
N ARG A 135 13.44 16.89 -9.06
CA ARG A 135 14.34 16.06 -9.84
C ARG A 135 13.60 14.83 -10.33
N ARG A 136 13.83 14.46 -11.58
CA ARG A 136 13.27 13.25 -12.18
C ARG A 136 13.64 12.03 -11.34
N ARG A 137 12.66 11.18 -11.05
CA ARG A 137 12.75 9.97 -10.21
C ARG A 137 12.99 10.23 -8.72
N PHE A 138 12.90 11.47 -8.27
CA PHE A 138 12.91 11.80 -6.85
C PHE A 138 11.59 12.42 -6.47
N GLU A 139 11.45 13.74 -6.61
CA GLU A 139 10.25 14.46 -6.25
C GLU A 139 9.19 14.41 -7.35
N ILE A 140 9.59 14.21 -8.62
CA ILE A 140 8.69 14.15 -9.78
C ILE A 140 9.14 13.04 -10.75
N HIS A 141 8.23 12.47 -11.54
CA HIS A 141 8.58 11.52 -12.58
C HIS A 141 7.65 11.63 -13.81
N ASP A 142 8.08 10.99 -14.90
CA ASP A 142 7.39 10.75 -16.15
C ASP A 142 5.97 10.21 -15.95
N THR A 143 5.04 10.57 -16.83
CA THR A 143 3.63 10.13 -16.78
C THR A 143 3.43 8.62 -16.88
N ASP A 144 4.42 7.91 -17.43
CA ASP A 144 4.46 6.46 -17.56
C ASP A 144 5.91 6.00 -17.41
N ILE A 145 6.13 4.95 -16.62
CA ILE A 145 7.47 4.43 -16.34
C ILE A 145 7.51 2.89 -16.46
N PRO A 146 8.64 2.29 -16.84
CA PRO A 146 8.76 0.84 -16.78
C PRO A 146 8.81 0.33 -15.34
N TRP A 147 8.40 -0.92 -15.15
CA TRP A 147 8.45 -1.59 -13.85
C TRP A 147 9.86 -1.55 -13.24
N GLY A 148 9.95 -1.30 -11.93
CA GLY A 148 11.23 -1.17 -11.21
C GLY A 148 11.87 0.23 -11.23
N HIS A 149 11.22 1.21 -11.88
CA HIS A 149 11.73 2.59 -11.96
C HIS A 149 11.03 3.58 -11.03
N HIS A 150 10.36 3.11 -9.98
CA HIS A 150 9.67 3.97 -9.03
C HIS A 150 10.57 5.12 -8.51
N PRO A 151 9.98 6.30 -8.26
CA PRO A 151 10.69 7.41 -7.67
C PRO A 151 11.03 7.18 -6.19
N PHE A 152 12.01 7.92 -5.68
CA PHE A 152 12.51 7.77 -4.32
C PHE A 152 11.79 8.66 -3.28
N LEU A 153 11.24 9.81 -3.69
CA LEU A 153 10.67 10.82 -2.76
C LEU A 153 9.22 11.19 -3.06
N CYS A 154 8.60 10.58 -4.07
CA CYS A 154 7.18 10.74 -4.36
C CYS A 154 6.54 9.37 -4.56
N ARG A 155 5.21 9.33 -4.55
CA ARG A 155 4.42 8.09 -4.61
C ARG A 155 3.51 8.10 -5.83
N ASN A 156 3.25 6.95 -6.45
CA ASN A 156 2.24 6.90 -7.49
C ASN A 156 0.85 7.18 -6.90
N CYS A 157 -0.01 7.88 -7.64
CA CYS A 157 -1.38 8.17 -7.21
C CYS A 157 -2.25 6.91 -7.05
N ARG A 158 -1.84 5.81 -7.69
CA ARG A 158 -2.46 4.50 -7.55
C ARG A 158 -2.04 3.83 -6.26
N GLU A 159 -3.03 3.28 -5.58
CA GLU A 159 -2.88 2.46 -4.39
C GLU A 159 -3.07 0.99 -4.75
N PHE A 160 -2.43 0.10 -3.99
CA PHE A 160 -2.64 -1.33 -4.11
C PHE A 160 -3.93 -1.72 -3.41
N ARG A 161 -4.66 -2.66 -3.99
CA ARG A 161 -5.91 -3.21 -3.48
C ARG A 161 -5.86 -4.71 -3.51
N SER A 162 -6.42 -5.34 -2.48
CA SER A 162 -6.50 -6.79 -2.40
C SER A 162 -7.62 -7.33 -3.26
N VAL A 163 -7.35 -8.51 -3.81
CA VAL A 163 -8.32 -9.38 -4.48
C VAL A 163 -8.20 -10.74 -3.81
N PRO A 164 -9.31 -11.38 -3.44
CA PRO A 164 -9.26 -12.78 -3.03
C PRO A 164 -8.64 -13.64 -4.14
N ILE A 165 -7.73 -14.55 -3.78
CA ILE A 165 -7.06 -15.42 -4.77
C ILE A 165 -8.02 -16.38 -5.48
N ASP A 166 -9.20 -16.59 -4.90
CA ASP A 166 -10.30 -17.41 -5.41
C ASP A 166 -11.39 -16.58 -6.12
N ASP A 167 -11.20 -15.27 -6.29
CA ASP A 167 -12.15 -14.41 -6.98
C ASP A 167 -12.25 -14.80 -8.48
N LEU A 168 -13.45 -15.26 -8.89
CA LEU A 168 -13.71 -15.71 -10.26
C LEU A 168 -14.22 -14.58 -11.18
N THR A 169 -14.41 -13.37 -10.65
CA THR A 169 -14.90 -12.21 -11.38
C THR A 169 -13.78 -11.36 -11.98
N MET A 170 -12.55 -11.55 -11.48
CA MET A 170 -11.38 -10.80 -11.90
C MET A 170 -10.48 -11.57 -12.87
N GLY A 171 -9.63 -10.82 -13.58
CA GLY A 171 -8.68 -11.41 -14.52
C GLY A 171 -7.62 -12.24 -13.78
N TYR A 172 -7.32 -13.42 -14.33
CA TYR A 172 -6.40 -14.40 -13.76
C TYR A 172 -5.07 -13.82 -13.25
N GLY A 173 -4.48 -12.86 -13.96
CA GLY A 173 -3.22 -12.26 -13.54
C GLY A 173 -3.28 -11.52 -12.19
N GLN A 174 -4.41 -10.87 -11.86
CA GLN A 174 -4.57 -10.11 -10.61
C GLN A 174 -4.92 -11.04 -9.43
N THR A 175 -5.74 -12.04 -9.69
CA THR A 175 -6.14 -13.03 -8.67
C THR A 175 -4.99 -13.95 -8.30
N GLN A 176 -4.08 -14.26 -9.26
CA GLN A 176 -2.86 -15.02 -8.98
C GLN A 176 -1.96 -14.34 -7.94
N VAL A 177 -1.85 -13.00 -7.98
CA VAL A 177 -1.02 -12.23 -7.04
C VAL A 177 -1.82 -11.64 -5.87
N GLY A 178 -3.14 -11.86 -5.84
CA GLY A 178 -4.06 -11.35 -4.82
C GLY A 178 -4.15 -9.82 -4.76
N LEU A 179 -3.77 -9.12 -5.83
CA LEU A 179 -3.74 -7.65 -5.84
C LEU A 179 -3.98 -7.04 -7.22
N TYR A 180 -4.51 -5.82 -7.21
CA TYR A 180 -4.53 -4.91 -8.34
C TYR A 180 -4.20 -3.50 -7.85
N ASN A 181 -4.01 -2.56 -8.78
CA ASN A 181 -3.92 -1.15 -8.42
C ASN A 181 -5.09 -0.35 -8.96
N SER A 182 -5.38 0.73 -8.27
CA SER A 182 -6.48 1.61 -8.61
C SER A 182 -6.30 2.95 -7.91
N TRP A 183 -7.22 3.87 -8.17
CA TRP A 183 -7.40 5.09 -7.41
C TRP A 183 -8.92 5.30 -7.27
N ARG A 184 -9.37 6.12 -6.33
CA ARG A 184 -10.81 6.25 -6.04
C ARG A 184 -11.36 7.59 -6.46
N ARG A 185 -12.66 7.65 -6.72
CA ARG A 185 -13.43 8.90 -6.65
C ARG A 185 -14.16 8.99 -5.31
N PRO A 186 -14.46 10.20 -4.81
CA PRO A 186 -15.37 10.36 -3.67
C PRO A 186 -16.70 9.64 -3.92
N GLY A 187 -17.14 8.85 -2.94
CA GLY A 187 -18.39 8.08 -3.03
C GLY A 187 -18.36 6.84 -3.94
N SER A 188 -17.21 6.52 -4.57
CA SER A 188 -16.99 5.21 -5.20
C SER A 188 -16.05 4.39 -4.33
N ASP A 189 -16.49 3.20 -3.93
CA ASP A 189 -15.65 2.23 -3.24
C ASP A 189 -14.67 1.54 -4.20
N GLN A 190 -14.99 1.49 -5.50
CA GLN A 190 -14.24 0.71 -6.48
C GLN A 190 -14.21 1.38 -7.86
N THR A 191 -13.03 1.83 -8.32
CA THR A 191 -12.73 1.70 -9.75
C THR A 191 -12.35 0.24 -9.94
N GLY A 192 -13.24 -0.55 -10.53
CA GLY A 192 -12.95 -1.95 -10.83
C GLY A 192 -11.63 -2.09 -11.62
N PRO A 193 -11.03 -3.29 -11.59
CA PRO A 193 -9.70 -3.59 -12.15
C PRO A 193 -9.48 -3.21 -13.62
N GLY A 194 -10.54 -2.99 -14.40
CA GLY A 194 -10.48 -2.64 -15.82
C GLY A 194 -10.59 -1.15 -16.14
N GLY A 195 -10.78 -0.27 -15.15
CA GLY A 195 -11.07 1.16 -15.40
C GLY A 195 -9.86 2.10 -15.29
N SER A 196 -8.71 1.60 -14.85
CA SER A 196 -7.77 2.48 -14.16
C SER A 196 -6.59 2.94 -15.01
N GLY A 197 -6.12 2.20 -16.02
CA GLY A 197 -4.85 2.46 -16.72
C GLY A 197 -3.72 1.52 -16.25
N GLY A 198 -2.50 1.68 -16.76
CA GLY A 198 -1.37 0.81 -16.41
C GLY A 198 -0.81 1.04 -15.00
N ASP A 199 -0.23 0.00 -14.39
CA ASP A 199 0.29 -0.01 -13.01
C ASP A 199 1.27 1.12 -12.70
N MET A 200 2.03 1.51 -13.71
CA MET A 200 3.13 2.46 -13.61
C MET A 200 2.80 3.82 -14.24
N GLN A 201 1.56 3.99 -14.68
CA GLN A 201 1.04 5.20 -15.30
C GLN A 201 0.22 5.99 -14.29
N GLY A 202 0.43 7.30 -14.20
CA GLY A 202 -0.39 8.16 -13.36
C GLY A 202 0.36 9.34 -12.79
N TRP A 203 -0.32 10.08 -11.93
CA TRP A 203 0.26 11.22 -11.25
C TRP A 203 1.22 10.77 -10.16
N TRP A 204 2.22 11.61 -9.90
CA TRP A 204 3.10 11.46 -8.76
C TRP A 204 2.68 12.40 -7.65
N LEU A 205 2.65 11.87 -6.44
CA LEU A 205 2.28 12.55 -5.22
C LEU A 205 3.54 12.89 -4.45
N PHE A 206 3.83 14.18 -4.35
CA PHE A 206 4.96 14.68 -3.59
C PHE A 206 4.47 15.41 -2.35
N ASP A 207 4.95 14.96 -1.18
CA ASP A 207 4.68 15.58 0.11
C ASP A 207 5.80 16.58 0.44
N TRP A 208 5.41 17.83 0.64
CA TRP A 208 6.31 18.88 1.10
C TRP A 208 5.93 19.34 2.50
N GLU A 209 6.82 19.09 3.47
CA GLU A 209 6.67 19.59 4.83
C GLU A 209 7.02 21.07 4.91
N ASN A 210 6.08 21.88 5.40
CA ASN A 210 6.30 23.30 5.57
C ASN A 210 7.25 23.53 6.77
N PRO A 211 8.45 24.12 6.57
CA PRO A 211 9.34 24.45 7.67
C PRO A 211 8.79 25.55 8.59
N HIS A 212 7.74 26.25 8.14
CA HIS A 212 7.12 27.38 8.82
C HIS A 212 5.58 27.27 8.83
N PRO A 213 5.00 26.26 9.50
CA PRO A 213 3.55 25.98 9.44
C PRO A 213 2.68 27.09 10.04
N ALA A 214 3.27 27.95 10.88
CA ALA A 214 2.59 29.11 11.46
C ALA A 214 2.50 30.32 10.53
N LYS A 215 3.28 30.36 9.45
CA LYS A 215 3.28 31.45 8.46
C LYS A 215 2.27 31.15 7.35
N ARG A 216 1.51 32.15 6.93
CA ARG A 216 0.66 32.02 5.73
C ARG A 216 1.54 31.91 4.48
N ILE A 217 1.22 30.96 3.62
CA ILE A 217 1.79 30.85 2.28
C ILE A 217 0.97 31.75 1.36
N GLU A 218 1.60 32.74 0.73
CA GLU A 218 0.94 33.64 -0.21
C GLU A 218 0.73 32.96 -1.55
N SER A 219 1.79 32.36 -2.09
CA SER A 219 1.77 31.77 -3.42
C SER A 219 2.86 30.72 -3.62
N ILE A 220 2.65 29.87 -4.61
CA ILE A 220 3.61 28.90 -5.11
C ILE A 220 3.89 29.24 -6.58
N GLU A 221 5.13 29.59 -6.91
CA GLU A 221 5.57 29.68 -8.30
C GLU A 221 6.08 28.30 -8.75
N VAL A 222 5.46 27.75 -9.81
CA VAL A 222 5.92 26.55 -10.50
C VAL A 222 6.86 27.00 -11.61
N VAL A 223 8.12 26.57 -11.56
CA VAL A 223 9.19 27.10 -12.43
C VAL A 223 9.85 25.96 -13.18
N ALA A 224 9.89 26.04 -14.50
CA ALA A 224 10.63 25.11 -15.34
C ALA A 224 12.15 25.30 -15.16
N ALA A 225 12.91 24.22 -15.16
CA ALA A 225 14.38 24.27 -15.12
C ALA A 225 15.03 24.11 -16.50
N GLY A 226 14.24 23.79 -17.54
CA GLY A 226 14.69 23.54 -18.90
C GLY A 226 13.53 23.19 -19.83
N PRO A 227 13.80 22.64 -21.02
CA PRO A 227 12.79 22.40 -22.04
C PRO A 227 11.87 21.20 -21.75
N THR A 228 12.24 20.34 -20.80
CA THR A 228 11.40 19.20 -20.39
C THR A 228 10.12 19.72 -19.72
N ALA A 229 8.96 19.45 -20.33
CA ALA A 229 7.69 19.92 -19.81
C ALA A 229 7.39 19.31 -18.43
N MET A 230 6.92 20.16 -17.53
CA MET A 230 6.36 19.79 -16.23
C MET A 230 4.88 20.14 -16.21
N VAL A 231 4.08 19.27 -15.60
CA VAL A 231 2.66 19.48 -15.38
C VAL A 231 2.32 19.37 -13.90
N LEU A 232 1.51 20.29 -13.40
CA LEU A 232 0.86 20.25 -12.10
C LEU A 232 -0.66 20.21 -12.32
N ALA A 233 -1.31 19.18 -11.76
CA ALA A 233 -2.74 18.95 -11.90
C ALA A 233 -3.54 19.40 -10.68
N ALA A 234 -3.01 19.25 -9.46
CA ALA A 234 -3.68 19.63 -8.23
C ALA A 234 -2.68 19.86 -7.08
N ILE A 235 -3.13 20.60 -6.06
CA ILE A 235 -2.48 20.75 -4.76
C ILE A 235 -3.53 20.54 -3.68
N THR A 236 -3.18 19.82 -2.62
CA THR A 236 -3.99 19.70 -1.40
C THR A 236 -3.18 20.16 -0.20
N LEU A 237 -3.75 21.07 0.60
CA LEU A 237 -3.20 21.51 1.87
C LEU A 237 -3.48 20.42 2.90
N CYS A 238 -2.51 20.12 3.75
CA CYS A 238 -2.61 19.06 4.76
C CYS A 238 -2.20 19.58 6.14
N GLY A 239 -3.08 19.37 7.12
CA GLY A 239 -2.88 19.70 8.52
C GLY A 239 -2.24 18.58 9.36
N GLU A 240 -2.02 17.39 8.77
CA GLU A 240 -1.46 16.25 9.50
C GLU A 240 0.01 16.46 9.87
N GLU A 241 0.38 15.91 11.02
CA GLU A 241 1.76 15.99 11.51
C GLU A 241 2.72 15.15 10.68
N ALA A 242 2.35 13.90 10.43
CA ALA A 242 3.11 12.95 9.64
C ALA A 242 2.76 13.04 8.14
N ASP A 243 3.60 12.43 7.30
CA ASP A 243 3.32 12.27 5.87
C ASP A 243 2.06 11.39 5.66
N PRO A 244 0.97 11.94 5.11
CA PRO A 244 -0.30 11.21 4.93
C PRO A 244 -0.21 10.06 3.92
N LEU A 245 0.86 10.01 3.13
CA LEU A 245 1.12 9.02 2.08
C LEU A 245 2.10 7.94 2.56
N ALA A 246 2.77 8.10 3.71
CA ALA A 246 3.76 7.16 4.23
C ALA A 246 3.18 6.24 5.31
N TRP A 247 2.35 5.28 4.90
CA TRP A 247 1.72 4.35 5.83
C TRP A 247 2.72 3.33 6.42
N PRO A 248 2.58 2.96 7.70
CA PRO A 248 3.39 1.92 8.33
C PRO A 248 3.19 0.55 7.67
N SER A 249 4.11 -0.38 7.95
CA SER A 249 4.00 -1.77 7.49
C SER A 249 2.66 -2.38 7.88
N ARG A 250 2.18 -3.32 7.07
CA ARG A 250 1.00 -4.14 7.39
C ARG A 250 1.08 -4.73 8.80
N LYS A 251 -0.06 -4.78 9.50
CA LYS A 251 -0.20 -5.37 10.84
C LYS A 251 -1.38 -6.32 10.89
N GLU A 252 -1.24 -7.34 11.70
CA GLU A 252 -2.27 -8.36 11.96
C GLU A 252 -3.04 -8.05 13.24
N ILE A 253 -4.37 -8.07 13.16
CA ILE A 253 -5.26 -7.93 14.31
C ILE A 253 -6.22 -9.11 14.41
N ALA A 254 -6.58 -9.45 15.64
CA ALA A 254 -7.72 -10.26 15.99
C ALA A 254 -8.87 -9.35 16.42
N ILE A 255 -10.09 -9.71 16.02
CA ILE A 255 -11.33 -9.02 16.34
C ILE A 255 -12.21 -10.00 17.09
N THR A 256 -12.73 -9.58 18.23
CA THR A 256 -13.70 -10.34 19.02
C THR A 256 -14.93 -9.50 19.28
N VAL A 257 -16.09 -10.15 19.33
CA VAL A 257 -17.39 -9.49 19.56
C VAL A 257 -18.03 -10.13 20.78
N GLU A 258 -18.17 -9.36 21.86
CA GLU A 258 -18.72 -9.86 23.11
C GLU A 258 -20.20 -10.25 22.98
N GLY A 259 -20.56 -11.45 23.43
CA GLY A 259 -21.94 -11.91 23.48
C GLY A 259 -22.50 -12.42 22.15
N ASP A 260 -21.70 -12.47 21.10
CA ASP A 260 -22.06 -13.08 19.82
C ASP A 260 -21.15 -14.30 19.54
N ALA A 261 -21.75 -15.49 19.62
CA ALA A 261 -21.05 -16.77 19.42
C ALA A 261 -20.88 -17.14 17.93
N GLU A 262 -21.49 -16.40 17.01
CA GLU A 262 -21.42 -16.66 15.57
C GLU A 262 -20.86 -15.44 14.80
N ALA A 263 -20.22 -14.52 15.52
CA ALA A 263 -19.73 -13.26 14.97
C ALA A 263 -18.80 -13.49 13.76
N ASN A 264 -19.10 -12.80 12.67
CA ASN A 264 -18.28 -12.73 11.46
C ASN A 264 -18.24 -11.27 10.96
N PRO A 265 -17.42 -10.41 11.60
CA PRO A 265 -17.47 -8.98 11.38
C PRO A 265 -16.96 -8.59 9.98
N HIS A 266 -17.61 -7.63 9.35
CA HIS A 266 -17.12 -6.97 8.14
C HIS A 266 -16.27 -5.77 8.51
N VAL A 267 -15.08 -5.63 7.91
CA VAL A 267 -14.11 -4.60 8.28
C VAL A 267 -13.77 -3.72 7.09
N THR A 268 -13.75 -2.41 7.32
CA THR A 268 -13.33 -1.43 6.32
C THR A 268 -12.37 -0.40 6.91
N ILE A 269 -11.62 0.26 6.04
CA ILE A 269 -10.69 1.33 6.42
C ILE A 269 -10.67 2.41 5.33
N ASP A 270 -10.80 3.68 5.71
CA ASP A 270 -10.94 4.80 4.76
C ASP A 270 -9.62 5.15 4.05
N ARG A 271 -8.54 5.26 4.81
CA ARG A 271 -7.16 5.56 4.38
C ARG A 271 -6.25 4.35 4.60
N GLY A 272 -6.69 3.22 4.05
CA GLY A 272 -5.94 1.98 4.11
C GLY A 272 -6.47 0.91 3.18
N VAL A 273 -5.94 -0.29 3.38
CA VAL A 273 -6.23 -1.51 2.66
C VAL A 273 -6.40 -2.62 3.69
N ILE A 274 -7.55 -3.30 3.63
CA ILE A 274 -7.70 -4.61 4.26
C ILE A 274 -7.01 -5.59 3.32
N ALA A 275 -5.80 -5.99 3.69
CA ALA A 275 -4.94 -6.82 2.86
C ALA A 275 -5.47 -8.26 2.80
N ARG A 276 -5.99 -8.75 3.93
CA ARG A 276 -6.59 -10.06 4.10
C ARG A 276 -7.59 -10.03 5.23
N GLN A 277 -8.66 -10.80 5.10
CA GLN A 277 -9.60 -11.08 6.18
C GLN A 277 -9.86 -12.60 6.21
N ASP A 278 -9.83 -13.18 7.39
CA ASP A 278 -10.01 -14.60 7.64
C ASP A 278 -10.76 -14.83 8.96
N ARG A 279 -11.10 -16.08 9.26
CA ARG A 279 -11.68 -16.47 10.54
C ARG A 279 -10.67 -16.31 11.66
N LEU A 280 -11.15 -15.89 12.83
CA LEU A 280 -10.36 -16.01 14.05
C LEU A 280 -10.29 -17.48 14.47
N LEU A 281 -9.09 -17.94 14.78
CA LEU A 281 -8.85 -19.31 15.24
C LEU A 281 -8.16 -19.28 16.59
N ALA A 282 -8.23 -20.37 17.33
CA ALA A 282 -7.39 -20.59 18.51
C ALA A 282 -6.89 -22.02 18.56
N PRO A 283 -5.72 -22.27 19.17
CA PRO A 283 -5.27 -23.61 19.50
C PRO A 283 -6.32 -24.33 20.34
N GLY A 284 -6.74 -25.51 19.89
CA GLY A 284 -7.57 -26.42 20.67
C GLY A 284 -6.81 -26.94 21.89
N GLU A 285 -7.54 -27.31 22.95
CA GLU A 285 -6.94 -27.85 24.18
C GLU A 285 -6.10 -29.10 23.92
N ASP A 286 -6.45 -29.86 22.88
CA ASP A 286 -5.79 -31.09 22.46
C ASP A 286 -4.68 -30.87 21.42
N PHE A 287 -4.32 -29.62 21.06
CA PHE A 287 -3.36 -29.36 19.98
C PHE A 287 -2.07 -30.16 20.15
N LEU A 288 -1.51 -30.22 21.36
CA LEU A 288 -0.26 -30.92 21.65
C LEU A 288 -0.41 -32.44 21.82
N THR A 289 -1.63 -32.95 21.96
CA THR A 289 -1.89 -34.34 22.37
C THR A 289 -2.75 -35.12 21.38
N THR A 290 -3.17 -34.50 20.28
CA THR A 290 -4.07 -35.13 19.31
C THR A 290 -3.35 -36.19 18.47
N ASP A 291 -4.06 -37.28 18.21
CA ASP A 291 -3.61 -38.38 17.34
C ASP A 291 -3.72 -38.02 15.83
N GLU A 292 -4.31 -36.87 15.50
CA GLU A 292 -4.47 -36.38 14.12
C GLU A 292 -3.27 -35.55 13.63
N THR A 293 -2.19 -35.49 14.41
CA THR A 293 -0.99 -34.72 14.06
C THR A 293 -0.47 -35.12 12.66
N GLY A 294 -0.25 -34.12 11.80
CA GLY A 294 0.19 -34.35 10.42
C GLY A 294 -0.92 -34.49 9.39
N TRP A 295 -2.17 -34.71 9.78
CA TRP A 295 -3.26 -34.87 8.82
C TRP A 295 -3.90 -33.55 8.38
N GLY A 296 -3.35 -32.41 8.81
CA GLY A 296 -3.93 -31.10 8.50
C GLY A 296 -5.29 -30.86 9.17
N THR A 297 -5.63 -31.69 10.15
CA THR A 297 -6.83 -31.62 10.98
C THR A 297 -6.46 -31.53 12.46
N GLY A 298 -7.46 -31.21 13.28
CA GLY A 298 -7.32 -31.13 14.73
C GLY A 298 -6.51 -29.93 15.24
N GLY A 299 -6.71 -29.60 16.52
CA GLY A 299 -5.86 -28.66 17.25
C GLY A 299 -6.02 -27.17 16.93
N GLN A 300 -6.87 -26.75 16.00
CA GLN A 300 -7.32 -25.35 15.88
C GLN A 300 -8.84 -25.32 15.82
N VAL A 301 -9.45 -24.43 16.59
CA VAL A 301 -10.90 -24.24 16.68
C VAL A 301 -11.26 -22.83 16.21
N PRO A 302 -12.31 -22.68 15.39
CA PRO A 302 -12.85 -21.35 15.08
C PRO A 302 -13.34 -20.65 16.34
N LEU A 303 -13.04 -19.36 16.45
CA LEU A 303 -13.61 -18.47 17.44
C LEU A 303 -14.55 -17.47 16.76
N PRO A 304 -15.58 -16.99 17.47
CA PRO A 304 -16.40 -15.88 16.99
C PRO A 304 -15.53 -14.64 16.83
N GLY A 305 -15.63 -13.96 15.69
CA GLY A 305 -14.84 -12.79 15.36
C GLY A 305 -14.08 -12.92 14.03
N GLY A 306 -12.93 -12.25 13.93
CA GLY A 306 -12.16 -12.21 12.68
C GLY A 306 -10.66 -12.03 12.90
N TYR A 307 -9.88 -12.48 11.92
CA TYR A 307 -8.47 -12.14 11.77
C TYR A 307 -8.34 -11.21 10.57
N VAL A 308 -7.64 -10.10 10.72
CA VAL A 308 -7.52 -9.09 9.67
C VAL A 308 -6.10 -8.59 9.56
N GLU A 309 -5.62 -8.44 8.32
CA GLU A 309 -4.35 -7.77 8.03
C GLU A 309 -4.61 -6.39 7.45
N VAL A 310 -4.12 -5.35 8.13
CA VAL A 310 -4.41 -3.95 7.82
C VAL A 310 -3.13 -3.21 7.45
N HIS A 311 -3.17 -2.47 6.34
CA HIS A 311 -2.13 -1.51 5.95
C HIS A 311 -2.79 -0.15 5.70
N GLY A 312 -2.48 0.86 6.49
CA GLY A 312 -3.15 2.16 6.38
C GLY A 312 -2.52 3.26 7.24
N SER A 313 -2.96 4.49 7.02
CA SER A 313 -2.54 5.67 7.78
C SER A 313 -2.87 5.51 9.27
N PRO A 314 -1.99 5.93 10.20
CA PRO A 314 -2.34 6.03 11.62
C PRO A 314 -3.57 6.92 11.89
N GLU A 315 -3.87 7.87 11.01
CA GLU A 315 -5.08 8.72 11.13
C GLU A 315 -6.33 8.08 10.51
N ALA A 316 -6.21 6.90 9.89
CA ALA A 316 -7.34 6.20 9.29
C ALA A 316 -8.35 5.73 10.34
N ARG A 317 -9.59 5.60 9.92
CA ARG A 317 -10.67 4.99 10.70
C ARG A 317 -10.90 3.56 10.24
N LEU A 318 -10.70 2.62 11.17
CA LEU A 318 -11.04 1.21 11.02
C LEU A 318 -12.47 1.02 11.53
N GLU A 319 -13.38 0.69 10.62
CA GLU A 319 -14.79 0.43 10.93
C GLU A 319 -15.04 -1.07 10.94
N VAL A 320 -15.66 -1.55 12.01
CA VAL A 320 -16.03 -2.96 12.19
C VAL A 320 -17.55 -3.03 12.34
N ALA A 321 -18.20 -3.77 11.44
CA ALA A 321 -19.63 -4.06 11.51
C ALA A 321 -19.82 -5.54 11.87
N ALA A 322 -20.35 -5.82 13.06
CA ALA A 322 -20.71 -7.17 13.49
C ALA A 322 -22.25 -7.29 13.54
N GLY A 323 -22.86 -8.31 12.95
CA GLY A 323 -24.31 -8.50 13.04
C GLY A 323 -25.17 -7.39 12.38
N ASP A 324 -26.19 -6.92 13.09
CA ASP A 324 -27.15 -5.88 12.63
C ASP A 324 -26.53 -4.46 12.65
N GLU A 325 -27.12 -3.50 11.92
CA GLU A 325 -26.58 -2.14 11.68
C GLU A 325 -26.21 -1.33 12.95
N GLU A 326 -26.74 -1.70 14.13
CA GLU A 326 -26.47 -1.01 15.41
C GLU A 326 -25.15 -1.43 16.08
N GLU A 327 -24.49 -2.50 15.62
CA GLU A 327 -23.21 -3.00 16.16
C GLU A 327 -22.03 -2.60 15.26
N ARG A 328 -21.89 -1.29 15.05
CA ARG A 328 -20.72 -0.68 14.40
C ARG A 328 -19.77 -0.12 15.44
N ALA A 329 -18.49 -0.44 15.30
CA ALA A 329 -17.40 0.08 16.10
C ALA A 329 -16.39 0.82 15.22
N SER A 330 -15.86 1.93 15.71
CA SER A 330 -14.93 2.78 14.96
C SER A 330 -13.67 3.04 15.78
N PHE A 331 -12.52 2.68 15.20
CA PHE A 331 -11.21 2.84 15.83
C PHE A 331 -10.34 3.77 15.00
N ARG A 332 -9.61 4.69 15.65
CA ARG A 332 -8.47 5.33 14.98
C ARG A 332 -7.36 4.30 14.91
N TRP A 333 -6.83 4.05 13.71
CA TRP A 333 -5.86 3.00 13.48
C TRP A 333 -4.57 3.19 14.30
N GLY A 334 -4.11 4.44 14.43
CA GLY A 334 -2.95 4.80 15.24
C GLY A 334 -3.09 4.42 16.71
N ASP A 335 -4.28 4.51 17.29
CA ASP A 335 -4.52 4.15 18.69
C ASP A 335 -4.35 2.62 18.87
N VAL A 336 -4.82 1.82 17.91
CA VAL A 336 -4.61 0.37 17.89
C VAL A 336 -3.13 0.01 17.72
N LEU A 337 -2.40 0.76 16.89
CA LEU A 337 -0.96 0.58 16.69
C LEU A 337 -0.15 0.89 17.95
N ASP A 338 -0.51 1.96 18.65
CA ASP A 338 0.24 2.47 19.81
C ASP A 338 -0.07 1.66 21.09
N GLU A 339 -1.34 1.34 21.32
CA GLU A 339 -1.80 0.64 22.53
C GLU A 339 -1.78 -0.89 22.39
N GLY A 340 -1.77 -1.39 21.15
CA GLY A 340 -1.79 -2.82 20.84
C GLY A 340 -3.17 -3.47 20.95
N ALA A 341 -4.19 -2.75 21.46
CA ALA A 341 -5.58 -3.17 21.47
C ALA A 341 -6.49 -1.95 21.70
N ALA A 342 -7.73 -2.04 21.24
CA ALA A 342 -8.77 -1.05 21.52
C ALA A 342 -10.14 -1.74 21.68
N THR A 343 -11.10 -1.06 22.31
CA THR A 343 -12.45 -1.58 22.52
C THR A 343 -13.47 -0.46 22.36
N ASP A 344 -14.51 -0.73 21.58
CA ASP A 344 -15.63 0.17 21.34
C ASP A 344 -16.93 -0.65 21.37
N GLY A 345 -17.79 -0.34 22.33
CA GLY A 345 -18.95 -1.18 22.64
C GLY A 345 -18.56 -2.63 22.94
N LYS A 346 -19.12 -3.56 22.16
CA LYS A 346 -18.86 -5.01 22.27
C LYS A 346 -17.68 -5.48 21.42
N VAL A 347 -17.14 -4.62 20.56
CA VAL A 347 -16.08 -4.99 19.62
C VAL A 347 -14.74 -4.67 20.25
N ARG A 348 -13.88 -5.68 20.30
CA ARG A 348 -12.48 -5.53 20.70
C ARG A 348 -11.58 -5.89 19.54
N VAL A 349 -10.64 -5.01 19.24
CA VAL A 349 -9.55 -5.25 18.30
C VAL A 349 -8.24 -5.36 19.06
N GLU A 350 -7.41 -6.35 18.72
CA GLU A 350 -6.11 -6.54 19.36
C GLU A 350 -5.06 -7.01 18.37
N MET A 351 -3.84 -6.49 18.52
CA MET A 351 -2.71 -6.89 17.69
C MET A 351 -2.35 -8.35 17.97
N VAL A 352 -2.13 -9.13 16.91
CA VAL A 352 -1.69 -10.54 17.03
C VAL A 352 -0.26 -10.63 17.55
N SER A 353 0.57 -9.62 17.25
CA SER A 353 1.96 -9.53 17.70
C SER A 353 2.25 -8.18 18.39
N PRO A 354 1.65 -7.90 19.57
CA PRO A 354 1.74 -6.59 20.21
C PRO A 354 3.15 -6.27 20.71
N ARG A 355 3.97 -7.30 20.97
CA ARG A 355 5.37 -7.18 21.38
C ARG A 355 6.35 -7.21 20.20
N GLY A 356 5.84 -7.13 18.97
CA GLY A 356 6.62 -7.27 17.74
C GLY A 356 6.93 -8.72 17.38
N LYS A 357 7.76 -8.88 16.34
CA LYS A 357 8.21 -10.16 15.80
C LYS A 357 9.73 -10.23 15.80
N GLU A 358 10.26 -11.44 15.83
CA GLU A 358 11.68 -11.73 15.68
C GLU A 358 11.94 -12.48 14.39
N TRP A 359 12.99 -12.08 13.67
CA TRP A 359 13.52 -12.85 12.55
C TRP A 359 14.31 -14.05 13.08
N VAL A 360 13.77 -15.24 12.91
CA VAL A 360 14.27 -16.51 13.47
C VAL A 360 14.76 -17.43 12.35
N HIS A 361 15.94 -18.02 12.56
CA HIS A 361 16.49 -19.11 11.76
C HIS A 361 16.08 -20.44 12.40
N VAL A 362 15.18 -21.15 11.73
CA VAL A 362 14.67 -22.44 12.18
C VAL A 362 15.53 -23.55 11.58
N ARG A 363 15.84 -24.57 12.39
CA ARG A 363 16.42 -25.83 11.94
C ARG A 363 15.56 -26.98 12.43
N VAL A 364 15.25 -27.91 11.54
CA VAL A 364 14.61 -29.18 11.88
C VAL A 364 15.66 -30.27 11.72
N VAL A 365 15.91 -31.02 12.78
CA VAL A 365 16.96 -32.03 12.82
C VAL A 365 16.41 -33.38 13.26
N ASP A 366 17.03 -34.44 12.80
CA ASP A 366 16.83 -35.80 13.28
C ASP A 366 17.35 -35.89 14.73
N GLU A 367 16.54 -36.37 15.66
CA GLU A 367 16.91 -36.39 17.09
C GLU A 367 18.19 -37.22 17.36
N ASP A 368 18.33 -38.36 16.69
CA ASP A 368 19.43 -39.31 16.93
C ASP A 368 20.75 -38.86 16.29
N THR A 369 20.68 -38.32 15.07
CA THR A 369 21.87 -37.99 14.27
C THR A 369 22.22 -36.52 14.27
N GLY A 370 21.29 -35.63 14.66
CA GLY A 370 21.45 -34.18 14.62
C GLY A 370 21.57 -33.58 13.22
N LYS A 371 21.34 -34.37 12.16
CA LYS A 371 21.42 -33.91 10.77
C LYS A 371 20.14 -33.18 10.37
N PRO A 372 20.20 -32.19 9.45
CA PRO A 372 19.00 -31.53 8.93
C PRO A 372 18.03 -32.50 8.26
N VAL A 373 16.74 -32.26 8.48
CA VAL A 373 15.64 -33.12 8.04
C VAL A 373 14.63 -32.29 7.27
N GLY A 374 14.61 -32.46 5.94
CA GLY A 374 13.55 -31.92 5.10
C GLY A 374 12.18 -32.39 5.56
N THR A 375 11.23 -31.47 5.69
CA THR A 375 9.92 -31.67 6.32
C THR A 375 8.92 -30.70 5.71
N ARG A 376 7.63 -30.97 5.87
CA ARG A 376 6.65 -29.87 5.83
C ARG A 376 6.49 -29.30 7.23
N ILE A 377 6.31 -28.00 7.33
CA ILE A 377 6.21 -27.27 8.60
C ILE A 377 5.09 -26.24 8.51
N HIS A 378 4.38 -26.02 9.61
CA HIS A 378 3.49 -24.88 9.74
C HIS A 378 3.68 -24.19 11.09
N PHE A 379 3.48 -22.89 11.14
CA PHE A 379 3.50 -22.11 12.37
C PHE A 379 2.19 -21.36 12.50
N ARG A 380 1.67 -21.26 13.74
CA ARG A 380 0.51 -20.45 14.04
C ARG A 380 0.73 -19.56 15.24
N SER A 381 0.16 -18.35 15.21
CA SER A 381 0.08 -17.48 16.37
C SER A 381 -0.89 -18.05 17.42
N SER A 382 -0.97 -17.41 18.60
CA SER A 382 -2.00 -17.71 19.60
C SER A 382 -3.43 -17.45 19.11
N HIS A 383 -3.59 -16.59 18.11
CA HIS A 383 -4.85 -16.29 17.43
C HIS A 383 -5.02 -17.13 16.16
N GLY A 384 -4.26 -18.23 16.07
CA GLY A 384 -4.34 -19.22 15.00
C GLY A 384 -3.96 -18.71 13.61
N ALA A 385 -3.43 -17.49 13.47
CA ALA A 385 -2.96 -16.96 12.20
C ALA A 385 -1.80 -17.81 11.67
N TYR A 386 -1.86 -18.22 10.41
CA TYR A 386 -0.74 -18.93 9.78
C TYR A 386 0.44 -18.00 9.56
N LEU A 387 1.63 -18.44 9.98
CA LEU A 387 2.88 -17.72 9.84
C LEU A 387 3.74 -18.46 8.81
N ALA A 388 3.75 -17.98 7.58
CA ALA A 388 4.55 -18.56 6.51
C ALA A 388 6.04 -18.25 6.70
N PRO A 389 6.95 -19.22 6.52
CA PRO A 389 8.37 -18.93 6.40
C PRO A 389 8.66 -18.00 5.22
N HIS A 390 9.77 -17.28 5.28
CA HIS A 390 10.20 -16.40 4.21
C HIS A 390 10.42 -17.18 2.91
N GLY A 391 9.85 -16.69 1.81
CA GLY A 391 9.86 -17.35 0.51
C GLY A 391 8.71 -18.34 0.29
N HIS A 392 7.84 -18.53 1.29
CA HIS A 392 6.63 -19.34 1.22
C HIS A 392 5.37 -18.48 1.27
N GLN A 393 4.27 -19.01 0.74
CA GLN A 393 3.02 -18.29 0.61
C GLN A 393 2.23 -18.24 1.93
N ALA A 394 1.82 -17.04 2.34
CA ALA A 394 0.90 -16.86 3.49
C ALA A 394 -0.54 -17.27 3.15
N ASP A 395 -0.92 -17.15 1.88
CA ASP A 395 -2.15 -17.73 1.33
C ASP A 395 -1.80 -18.67 0.19
N VAL A 396 -1.82 -19.98 0.47
CA VAL A 396 -1.42 -21.00 -0.51
C VAL A 396 -2.54 -21.17 -1.53
N ASN A 397 -2.27 -20.83 -2.78
CA ASN A 397 -3.24 -20.96 -3.86
C ASN A 397 -3.33 -22.41 -4.34
N GLU A 398 -4.51 -23.02 -4.19
CA GLU A 398 -4.77 -24.41 -4.58
C GLU A 398 -5.37 -24.55 -5.99
N ALA A 399 -5.47 -23.45 -6.73
CA ALA A 399 -5.89 -23.48 -8.12
C ALA A 399 -4.89 -24.25 -9.00
N TRP A 400 -5.37 -24.66 -10.18
CA TRP A 400 -4.58 -25.51 -11.07
C TRP A 400 -3.28 -24.83 -11.50
N PHE A 401 -2.15 -25.49 -11.25
CA PHE A 401 -0.79 -25.04 -11.58
C PHE A 401 -0.31 -23.84 -10.75
N GLU A 402 -0.99 -23.53 -9.64
CA GLU A 402 -0.57 -22.49 -8.68
C GLU A 402 0.17 -23.10 -7.48
N ASP A 403 1.13 -22.34 -6.94
CA ASP A 403 1.91 -22.60 -5.71
C ASP A 403 2.38 -24.07 -5.50
N MET A 404 2.66 -24.79 -6.59
CA MET A 404 2.97 -26.22 -6.52
C MET A 404 4.38 -26.50 -5.98
N GLY A 405 4.46 -27.44 -5.04
CA GLY A 405 5.71 -28.09 -4.63
C GLY A 405 6.36 -27.49 -3.39
N GLY A 406 6.52 -26.16 -3.35
CA GLY A 406 7.08 -25.44 -2.19
C GLY A 406 6.09 -25.28 -1.04
N ASP A 407 4.81 -25.19 -1.35
CA ASP A 407 3.71 -25.00 -0.42
C ASP A 407 2.59 -26.01 -0.68
N CYS A 408 1.78 -26.30 0.33
CA CYS A 408 0.59 -27.14 0.15
C CYS A 408 -0.50 -26.86 1.20
N LYS A 409 -1.74 -27.21 0.87
CA LYS A 409 -2.84 -27.31 1.83
C LYS A 409 -3.16 -28.79 2.05
N VAL A 410 -3.10 -29.26 3.30
CA VAL A 410 -3.56 -30.60 3.69
C VAL A 410 -4.82 -30.42 4.51
N HIS A 411 -5.96 -30.89 3.99
CA HIS A 411 -7.28 -30.65 4.58
C HIS A 411 -7.55 -29.15 4.90
N GLY A 412 -7.08 -28.26 4.03
CA GLY A 412 -7.20 -26.80 4.18
C GLY A 412 -6.15 -26.16 5.08
N THR A 413 -5.33 -26.94 5.80
CA THR A 413 -4.22 -26.40 6.60
C THR A 413 -3.00 -26.14 5.72
N PRO A 414 -2.48 -24.90 5.67
CA PRO A 414 -1.29 -24.59 4.89
C PRO A 414 -0.01 -25.11 5.57
N TYR A 415 0.93 -25.57 4.75
CA TYR A 415 2.28 -25.98 5.14
C TYR A 415 3.30 -25.50 4.11
N ALA A 416 4.49 -25.19 4.60
CA ALA A 416 5.68 -24.93 3.81
C ALA A 416 6.59 -26.17 3.78
N TYR A 417 7.10 -26.56 2.61
CA TYR A 417 8.14 -27.58 2.49
C TYR A 417 9.52 -26.95 2.63
N ILE A 418 10.29 -27.42 3.61
CA ILE A 418 11.64 -26.95 3.90
C ILE A 418 12.64 -28.10 3.77
N ASP A 419 13.89 -27.78 3.47
CA ASP A 419 14.98 -28.75 3.33
C ASP A 419 15.64 -29.14 4.68
N GLY A 420 15.04 -28.70 5.79
CA GLY A 420 15.56 -28.82 7.15
C GLY A 420 15.97 -27.48 7.75
N GLY A 421 15.90 -26.39 6.98
CA GLY A 421 16.02 -25.03 7.51
C GLY A 421 15.05 -24.05 6.84
N CYS A 422 14.67 -23.02 7.59
CA CYS A 422 13.98 -21.86 7.02
C CYS A 422 14.23 -20.60 7.87
N GLN A 423 13.86 -19.44 7.33
CA GLN A 423 13.83 -18.19 8.07
C GLN A 423 12.38 -17.71 8.15
N ILE A 424 11.99 -17.12 9.27
CA ILE A 424 10.60 -16.72 9.51
C ILE A 424 10.52 -15.56 10.52
N GLU A 425 9.55 -14.67 10.36
CA GLU A 425 9.17 -13.71 11.40
C GLU A 425 8.15 -14.34 12.35
N LEU A 426 8.52 -14.51 13.62
CA LEU A 426 7.64 -15.07 14.64
C LEU A 426 7.28 -14.02 15.70
N PRO A 427 6.02 -13.95 16.15
CA PRO A 427 5.64 -13.03 17.23
C PRO A 427 6.39 -13.37 18.51
N VAL A 428 6.79 -12.35 19.26
CA VAL A 428 7.36 -12.53 20.60
C VAL A 428 6.27 -13.06 21.52
N GLY A 429 6.42 -14.32 21.95
CA GLY A 429 5.47 -15.03 22.78
C GLY A 429 5.23 -16.45 22.31
N SER A 430 4.04 -16.95 22.63
CA SER A 430 3.66 -18.30 22.31
C SER A 430 3.35 -18.46 20.83
N VAL A 431 4.03 -19.42 20.20
CA VAL A 431 3.81 -19.85 18.83
C VAL A 431 3.58 -21.36 18.84
N TYR A 432 2.68 -21.82 17.99
CA TYR A 432 2.40 -23.24 17.82
C TYR A 432 3.04 -23.71 16.52
N VAL A 433 3.71 -24.85 16.55
CA VAL A 433 4.39 -25.42 15.40
C VAL A 433 3.99 -26.87 15.22
N GLU A 434 3.86 -27.29 13.97
CA GLU A 434 3.79 -28.69 13.57
C GLU A 434 4.83 -28.96 12.49
N ALA A 435 5.61 -30.02 12.67
CA ALA A 435 6.57 -30.51 11.69
C ALA A 435 6.29 -31.97 11.38
N VAL A 436 6.26 -32.31 10.09
CA VAL A 436 5.82 -33.63 9.61
C VAL A 436 6.71 -34.11 8.48
N ARG A 437 7.27 -35.32 8.63
CA ARG A 437 8.06 -35.97 7.60
C ARG A 437 7.65 -37.43 7.41
N GLY A 438 7.08 -37.72 6.24
CA GLY A 438 6.86 -39.08 5.78
C GLY A 438 6.15 -39.97 6.80
N PHE A 439 6.40 -41.27 6.71
CA PHE A 439 5.92 -42.26 7.69
C PHE A 439 7.05 -42.77 8.59
N GLU A 440 8.28 -42.32 8.32
CA GLU A 440 9.50 -42.74 8.99
C GLU A 440 9.76 -41.94 10.29
N TYR A 441 9.15 -40.77 10.44
CA TYR A 441 9.28 -39.91 11.60
C TYR A 441 7.94 -39.74 12.31
N ALA A 442 7.96 -39.66 13.64
CA ALA A 442 6.81 -39.22 14.39
C ALA A 442 6.62 -37.72 14.14
N PRO A 443 5.42 -37.25 13.79
CA PRO A 443 5.20 -35.83 13.60
C PRO A 443 5.18 -35.13 14.96
N VAL A 444 5.59 -33.87 14.98
CA VAL A 444 5.74 -33.10 16.22
C VAL A 444 4.79 -31.92 16.21
N ARG A 445 4.06 -31.73 17.32
CA ARG A 445 3.38 -30.48 17.67
C ARG A 445 3.97 -29.91 18.94
N GLU A 446 4.44 -28.68 18.87
CA GLU A 446 5.01 -27.99 20.03
C GLU A 446 4.41 -26.60 20.20
N LYS A 447 4.34 -26.17 21.48
CA LYS A 447 4.15 -24.77 21.84
C LYS A 447 5.53 -24.21 22.20
N ILE A 448 6.05 -23.34 21.34
CA ILE A 448 7.32 -22.66 21.56
C ILE A 448 7.07 -21.27 22.15
N GLU A 449 7.97 -20.81 23.01
CA GLU A 449 7.95 -19.43 23.52
C GLU A 449 9.13 -18.65 22.90
N VAL A 450 8.82 -17.75 21.98
CA VAL A 450 9.79 -16.89 21.29
C VAL A 450 10.13 -15.69 22.17
N LYS A 451 11.41 -15.52 22.50
CA LYS A 451 11.90 -14.43 23.35
C LYS A 451 12.33 -13.22 22.52
N PRO A 452 12.27 -11.99 23.07
CA PRO A 452 12.90 -10.82 22.45
C PRO A 452 14.38 -11.10 22.13
N GLY A 453 14.81 -10.75 20.92
CA GLY A 453 16.16 -10.96 20.39
C GLY A 453 16.51 -12.40 20.01
N GLN A 454 15.58 -13.35 20.09
CA GLN A 454 15.84 -14.74 19.70
C GLN A 454 16.05 -14.86 18.19
N ARG A 455 17.18 -15.43 17.78
CA ARG A 455 17.54 -15.60 16.35
C ARG A 455 17.54 -17.05 15.86
N ASN A 456 17.51 -18.02 16.76
CA ASN A 456 17.62 -19.43 16.41
C ASN A 456 16.52 -20.23 17.10
N LEU A 457 15.94 -21.18 16.36
CA LEU A 457 15.03 -22.19 16.85
C LEU A 457 15.48 -23.54 16.29
N THR A 458 15.42 -24.59 17.10
CA THR A 458 15.70 -25.95 16.64
C THR A 458 14.60 -26.87 17.11
N LEU A 459 14.00 -27.57 16.14
CA LEU A 459 12.99 -28.60 16.34
C LEU A 459 13.63 -29.95 16.05
N LYS A 460 13.20 -30.97 16.79
CA LYS A 460 13.70 -32.33 16.63
C LYS A 460 12.56 -33.21 16.16
N LEU A 461 12.82 -34.07 15.17
CA LEU A 461 11.93 -35.11 14.69
C LEU A 461 12.48 -36.50 15.02
#